data_AF-A0A3G2L201-F1
#
_entry.id   AF-A0A3G2L201-F1
#
_cell.length_a   1.000
_cell.length_b   1.000
_cell.length_c   1.000
_cell.angle_alpha   90.00
_cell.angle_beta   90.00
_cell.angle_gamma   90.00
#
_symmetry.space_group_name_H-M   'P 1'
#
loop_
_entity.id
_entity.type
_entity.pdbx_description
1 polymer ?
#
loop_
_entity_poly.entity_id
_entity_poly.type
_entity_poly.pdbx_seq_one_letter_code
_entity_poly.pdbx_strand_id
1 'polypeptide(L)' 'MKTSLVLMLAIFLNTAFIFAEPVLAFVQTFNPVVLFILEGILILGYSINRFLGDFSKAVEISFDSIELFVYKKKRSHRR' A
#
# COMPACT_ATOMS: atom_id res chain seq x y z
N MET A 1 42.46 -11.80 -17.86
CA MET A 1 41.18 -11.23 -17.39
C MET A 1 39.96 -12.03 -17.85
N LYS A 2 39.85 -12.47 -19.12
CA LYS A 2 38.70 -13.24 -19.63
C LYS A 2 38.50 -14.62 -18.95
N THR A 3 39.60 -15.32 -18.66
CA THR A 3 39.59 -16.64 -17.99
C THR A 3 39.06 -16.61 -16.57
N SER A 4 39.32 -15.54 -15.81
CA SER A 4 38.79 -15.35 -14.46
C SER A 4 37.27 -15.18 -14.46
N LEU A 5 36.73 -14.47 -15.47
CA LEU A 5 35.29 -14.27 -15.61
C LEU A 5 34.58 -15.60 -15.93
N VAL A 6 35.16 -16.41 -16.82
CA VAL A 6 34.64 -17.76 -17.13
C VAL A 6 34.64 -18.65 -15.88
N LEU A 7 35.70 -18.62 -15.08
CA LEU A 7 35.79 -19.38 -13.82
C LEU A 7 34.73 -18.94 -12.81
N MET A 8 34.52 -17.63 -12.67
CA MET A 8 33.50 -17.07 -11.77
C MET A 8 32.09 -17.48 -12.19
N LEU A 9 31.82 -17.47 -13.49
CA LEU A 9 30.53 -17.88 -14.07
C LEU A 9 30.29 -19.38 -13.89
N ALA A 10 31.33 -20.20 -14.06
CA ALA A 10 31.26 -21.64 -13.84
C ALA A 10 30.96 -21.98 -12.37
N ILE A 11 31.61 -21.30 -11.43
CA ILE A 11 31.35 -21.47 -9.99
C ILE A 11 29.92 -21.02 -9.66
N PHE A 12 29.50 -19.86 -10.17
CA PHE A 12 28.14 -19.35 -9.95
C PHE A 12 27.07 -20.31 -10.46
N LEU A 13 27.22 -20.80 -11.70
CA LEU A 13 26.28 -21.75 -12.31
C LEU A 13 26.24 -23.08 -11.57
N ASN A 14 27.39 -23.61 -11.18
CA ASN A 14 27.46 -24.86 -10.42
C ASN A 14 26.76 -24.72 -9.07
N THR A 15 26.97 -23.59 -8.39
CA THR A 15 26.32 -23.29 -7.12
C THR A 15 24.82 -23.11 -7.31
N ALA A 16 24.39 -22.36 -8.33
CA ALA A 16 22.97 -22.18 -8.66
C ALA A 16 22.28 -23.51 -8.98
N PHE A 17 22.95 -24.44 -9.66
CA PHE A 17 22.43 -25.78 -9.94
C PHE A 17 22.21 -26.60 -8.67
N ILE A 18 23.14 -26.54 -7.71
CA ILE A 18 23.01 -27.22 -6.41
C ILE A 18 21.75 -26.72 -5.66
N PHE A 19 21.45 -25.43 -5.76
CA PHE A 19 20.27 -24.83 -5.12
C PHE A 19 18.99 -24.89 -5.95
N ALA A 20 19.07 -25.22 -7.25
CA ALA A 20 17.92 -25.16 -8.15
C ALA A 20 16.82 -26.17 -7.76
N GLU A 21 17.19 -27.42 -7.44
CA GLU A 21 16.24 -28.45 -7.02
C GLU A 21 15.48 -28.13 -5.73
N PRO A 22 16.16 -27.78 -4.60
CA PRO A 22 15.44 -27.45 -3.37
C PRO A 22 14.61 -26.17 -3.50
N VAL A 23 15.08 -25.19 -4.28
CA VAL A 23 14.31 -23.97 -4.56
C VAL A 23 13.08 -24.28 -5.40
N LEU A 24 13.19 -25.15 -6.41
CA LEU A 24 12.05 -25.56 -7.23
C LEU A 24 11.01 -26.32 -6.39
N ALA A 25 11.44 -27.25 -5.52
CA ALA A 25 10.55 -27.96 -4.61
C ALA A 25 9.84 -26.99 -3.63
N PHE A 26 10.58 -25.98 -3.14
CA PHE A 26 10.01 -24.93 -2.30
C PHE A 26 8.96 -24.12 -3.06
N VAL A 27 9.29 -23.62 -4.25
CA VAL A 27 8.39 -22.81 -5.09
C VAL A 27 7.14 -23.59 -5.52
N GLN A 28 7.26 -24.88 -5.84
CA GLN A 28 6.11 -25.74 -6.17
C GLN A 28 5.12 -25.91 -5.00
N THR A 29 5.57 -25.71 -3.77
CA THR A 29 4.71 -25.74 -2.58
C THR A 29 3.92 -24.44 -2.42
N PHE A 30 4.39 -23.33 -2.98
CA PHE A 30 3.67 -22.05 -2.91
C PHE A 30 2.55 -22.00 -3.94
N ASN A 31 1.34 -21.74 -3.46
CA ASN A 31 0.22 -21.47 -4.34
C ASN A 31 0.30 -20.02 -4.85
N PRO A 32 0.48 -19.77 -6.16
CA PRO A 32 0.57 -18.42 -6.72
C PRO A 32 -0.68 -17.59 -6.45
N VAL A 33 -1.84 -18.22 -6.25
CA VAL A 33 -3.09 -17.54 -5.89
C VAL A 33 -2.97 -16.81 -4.56
N VAL A 34 -2.23 -17.34 -3.58
CA VAL A 34 -2.02 -16.69 -2.28
C VAL A 34 -1.25 -15.38 -2.44
N LEU A 35 -0.26 -15.36 -3.33
CA LEU A 35 0.49 -14.14 -3.64
C LEU A 35 -0.41 -13.08 -4.28
N PHE A 36 -1.23 -13.46 -5.26
CA PHE A 36 -2.19 -12.53 -5.88
C PHE A 36 -3.21 -11.97 -4.89
N ILE A 37 -3.71 -12.79 -3.98
CA ILE A 37 -4.64 -12.33 -2.94
C ILE A 37 -3.94 -11.34 -2.01
N LEU A 38 -2.72 -11.65 -1.58
CA LEU A 38 -1.95 -10.80 -0.67
C LEU A 38 -1.60 -9.45 -1.32
N GLU A 39 -1.19 -9.46 -2.59
CA GLU A 39 -0.99 -8.26 -3.41
C GLU A 39 -2.28 -7.43 -3.50
N GLY A 40 -3.42 -8.07 -3.77
CA GLY A 40 -4.71 -7.42 -3.85
C GLY A 40 -5.12 -6.75 -2.53
N ILE A 41 -4.92 -7.44 -1.40
CA ILE A 41 -5.19 -6.88 -0.06
C ILE A 41 -4.31 -5.67 0.22
N LEU A 42 -3.01 -5.73 -0.14
CA LEU A 42 -2.09 -4.61 0.04
C LEU A 42 -2.51 -3.39 -0.76
N ILE A 43 -2.88 -3.58 -2.03
CA ILE A 43 -3.34 -2.48 -2.90
C ILE A 43 -4.63 -1.87 -2.36
N LEU A 44 -5.58 -2.69 -1.90
CA LEU A 44 -6.82 -2.22 -1.29
C LEU A 44 -6.56 -1.45 0.01
N GLY A 45 -5.72 -1.99 0.89
CA GLY A 45 -5.34 -1.35 2.15
C GLY A 45 -4.66 0.01 1.91
N TYR A 46 -3.75 0.09 0.94
CA TYR A 46 -3.13 1.35 0.53
C TYR A 46 -4.16 2.35 -0.01
N SER A 47 -5.08 1.89 -0.86
CA SER A 47 -6.11 2.74 -1.47
C SER A 47 -7.05 3.31 -0.42
N ILE A 48 -7.49 2.50 0.55
CA ILE A 48 -8.31 2.94 1.67
C ILE A 48 -7.56 3.96 2.54
N ASN A 49 -6.30 3.68 2.87
CA ASN A 49 -5.49 4.59 3.68
C ASN A 49 -5.31 5.95 3.00
N ARG A 50 -5.05 5.95 1.68
CA ARG A 50 -4.95 7.17 0.89
C ARG A 50 -6.28 7.92 0.84
N PHE A 51 -7.38 7.21 0.61
CA PHE A 51 -8.72 7.80 0.57
C PHE A 51 -9.09 8.45 1.92
N LEU A 52 -8.78 7.79 3.04
CA LEU A 52 -9.00 8.37 4.38
C LEU A 52 -8.12 9.60 4.63
N GLY A 53 -6.86 9.58 4.19
CA GLY A 53 -5.97 10.73 4.29
C GLY A 53 -6.46 11.93 3.47
N ASP A 54 -6.93 11.69 2.25
CA ASP A 54 -7.49 12.73 1.38
C ASP A 54 -8.87 13.20 1.86
N PHE A 55 -9.69 12.31 2.41
CA PHE A 55 -10.96 12.66 3.05
C PHE A 55 -10.75 13.51 4.31
N SER A 56 -9.75 13.19 5.13
CA SER A 56 -9.40 14.01 6.30
C SER A 56 -9.04 15.44 5.89
N LYS A 57 -8.29 15.61 4.79
CA LYS A 57 -7.95 16.92 4.23
C LYS A 57 -9.16 17.63 3.62
N ALA A 58 -10.08 16.88 3.02
CA ALA A 58 -11.31 17.43 2.45
C ALA A 58 -12.38 17.73 3.51
N VAL A 59 -12.31 17.15 4.71
CA VAL A 59 -13.19 17.45 5.85
C VAL A 59 -12.63 18.59 6.72
N GLU A 60 -11.35 18.93 6.60
CA GLU A 60 -10.81 20.26 6.91
C GLU A 60 -11.37 21.37 5.98
N ILE A 61 -12.64 21.24 5.53
CA ILE A 61 -13.42 22.39 5.12
C ILE A 61 -13.55 23.27 6.36
N SER A 62 -12.71 24.29 6.38
CA SER A 62 -12.75 25.41 7.29
C SER A 62 -14.19 25.86 7.52
N PHE A 63 -14.75 25.54 8.71
CA PHE A 63 -15.99 26.13 9.19
C PHE A 63 -15.84 27.64 9.47
N ASP A 64 -14.64 28.21 9.28
CA ASP A 64 -14.36 29.65 9.39
C ASP A 64 -15.14 30.46 8.33
N SER A 65 -15.51 29.85 7.19
CA SER A 65 -16.33 30.50 6.17
C SER A 65 -17.84 30.30 6.35
N ILE A 66 -18.28 29.56 7.39
CA ILE A 66 -19.71 29.42 7.68
C ILE A 66 -20.10 30.55 8.63
N GLU A 67 -20.49 31.68 8.05
CA GLU A 67 -21.15 32.79 8.76
C GLU A 67 -22.47 32.29 9.37
N LEU A 68 -22.39 31.80 10.61
CA LEU A 68 -23.55 31.48 11.44
C LEU A 68 -24.31 32.76 11.77
N PHE A 69 -25.23 33.17 10.90
CA PHE A 69 -26.21 34.23 11.19
C PHE A 69 -27.16 33.75 12.31
N VAL A 70 -26.80 34.04 13.57
CA VAL A 70 -27.64 33.80 14.73
C VAL A 70 -28.80 34.80 14.73
N TYR A 71 -29.95 34.39 14.19
CA TYR A 71 -31.19 35.18 14.27
C TYR A 71 -31.74 35.21 15.70
N LYS A 72 -31.38 36.23 16.48
CA LYS A 72 -31.91 36.44 17.82
C LYS A 72 -33.33 37.01 17.74
N LYS A 73 -34.35 36.16 17.85
CA LYS A 73 -35.77 36.58 17.91
C LYS A 73 -36.00 37.53 19.09
N LYS A 74 -36.26 38.81 18.80
CA LYS A 74 -36.60 39.84 19.79
C LYS A 74 -37.92 39.45 20.48
N ARG A 75 -37.86 39.02 21.76
CA ARG A 75 -39.06 38.79 22.57
C ARG A 75 -39.75 40.14 22.80
N SER A 76 -40.91 40.32 22.15
CA SER A 76 -41.81 41.43 22.41
C SER A 76 -42.36 41.30 23.83
N HIS A 77 -41.86 42.12 24.73
CA HIS A 77 -42.47 42.32 26.04
C HIS A 77 -43.74 43.15 25.82
N ARG A 78 -44.90 42.49 25.77
CA ARG A 78 -46.20 43.17 25.93
C ARG A 78 -46.31 43.56 27.40
N ARG A 79 -46.38 44.87 27.64
CA ARG A 79 -46.86 45.45 28.89
C ARG A 79 -48.34 45.15 29.06
#